data_AF-A0A075H290-F1
#
_entry.id   AF-A0A075H290-F1
#
_cell.length_a   1.000
_cell.length_b   1.000
_cell.length_c   1.000
_cell.angle_alpha   90.00
_cell.angle_beta   90.00
_cell.angle_gamma   90.00
#
_symmetry.space_group_name_H-M   'P 1'
#
loop_
_entity.id
_entity.type
_entity.pdbx_description
1 polymer ?
#
loop_
_entity_poly.entity_id
_entity_poly.type
_entity_poly.pdbx_seq_one_letter_code
_entity_poly.pdbx_strand_id
1 'polypeptide(L)'
;MDWETGSEGPLLVSARVAHTRGKLLVEQRITNTGPAPLSQLELRLLYDHGELRPHGLDRVAVSQLLPGDSHDEEMWLEPRHEVQDAPLALRVRASDSAGASAECRLELGLFSYYLHGRPYSGPVRGALRVERALSRDAH
;
A
#
# COMPACT_ATOMS: atom_id res chain seq x y z
N MET A 1 -4.01 -16.22 -1.61
CA MET A 1 -3.28 -14.98 -1.93
C MET A 1 -2.84 -14.42 -0.61
N ASP A 2 -1.53 -14.24 -0.46
CA ASP A 2 -0.91 -13.88 0.79
C ASP A 2 -0.92 -12.36 0.95
N TRP A 3 -0.96 -11.88 2.19
CA TRP A 3 -0.82 -10.47 2.48
C TRP A 3 0.66 -10.08 2.38
N GLU A 4 0.94 -8.96 1.72
CA GLU A 4 2.23 -8.28 1.83
C GLU A 4 2.23 -7.47 3.12
N THR A 5 3.36 -7.45 3.84
CA THR A 5 3.47 -6.76 5.12
C THR A 5 4.76 -5.95 5.18
N GLY A 6 4.64 -4.71 5.64
CA GLY A 6 5.75 -3.81 5.93
C GLY A 6 5.56 -3.13 7.28
N SER A 7 6.66 -2.64 7.86
CA SER A 7 6.60 -1.91 9.11
C SER A 7 7.62 -0.78 9.14
N GLU A 8 7.25 0.35 9.74
CA GLU A 8 8.17 1.45 10.05
C GLU A 8 7.77 2.07 11.39
N GLY A 9 8.67 2.02 12.37
CA GLY A 9 8.38 2.44 13.75
C GLY A 9 7.11 1.75 14.30
N PRO A 10 6.10 2.49 14.77
CA PRO A 10 4.86 1.95 15.32
C PRO A 10 3.84 1.51 14.26
N LEU A 11 4.12 1.71 12.97
CA LEU A 11 3.22 1.32 11.89
C LEU A 11 3.51 -0.11 11.46
N LEU A 12 2.49 -0.97 11.55
CA LEU A 12 2.44 -2.24 10.84
C LEU A 12 1.40 -2.12 9.72
N VAL A 13 1.83 -2.28 8.48
CA VAL A 13 0.99 -2.16 7.28
C VAL A 13 0.91 -3.51 6.62
N SER A 14 -0.29 -4.03 6.42
CA SER A 14 -0.53 -5.20 5.60
C SER A 14 -1.46 -4.83 4.45
N ALA A 15 -1.17 -5.30 3.25
CA ALA A 15 -2.09 -5.13 2.13
C ALA A 15 -2.05 -6.33 1.20
N ARG A 16 -3.14 -6.51 0.44
CA ARG A 16 -3.20 -7.47 -0.65
C ARG A 16 -3.99 -6.89 -1.81
N VAL A 17 -3.72 -7.43 -3.00
CA VAL A 17 -4.35 -7.00 -4.23
C VAL A 17 -5.17 -8.15 -4.80
N ALA A 18 -6.44 -7.89 -5.06
CA ALA A 18 -7.36 -8.81 -5.71
C ALA A 18 -7.86 -8.22 -7.02
N HIS A 19 -8.00 -9.05 -8.05
CA HIS A 19 -8.63 -8.64 -9.29
C HIS A 19 -10.10 -9.05 -9.31
N THR A 20 -10.99 -8.06 -9.48
CA THR A 20 -12.43 -8.26 -9.49
C THR A 20 -13.07 -7.49 -10.63
N ARG A 21 -13.70 -8.21 -11.58
CA ARG A 21 -14.49 -7.65 -12.69
C ARG A 21 -13.75 -6.57 -13.52
N GLY A 22 -12.48 -6.80 -13.83
CA GLY A 22 -11.67 -5.85 -14.61
C GLY A 22 -11.10 -4.70 -13.80
N LYS A 23 -11.23 -4.73 -12.47
CA LYS A 23 -10.69 -3.74 -11.54
C LYS A 23 -9.73 -4.40 -10.57
N LEU A 24 -8.89 -3.58 -9.97
CA LEU A 24 -8.07 -3.94 -8.82
C LEU A 24 -8.76 -3.47 -7.55
N LEU A 25 -8.90 -4.38 -6.60
CA LEU A 25 -9.21 -4.10 -5.21
C LEU A 25 -7.91 -4.21 -4.42
N VAL A 26 -7.55 -3.14 -3.71
CA VAL A 26 -6.48 -3.14 -2.72
C VAL A 26 -7.13 -3.13 -1.34
N GLU A 27 -7.02 -4.25 -0.64
CA GLU A 27 -7.42 -4.38 0.77
C GLU A 27 -6.19 -4.10 1.63
N GLN A 28 -6.33 -3.23 2.62
CA GLN A 28 -5.23 -2.83 3.49
C GLN A 28 -5.66 -2.78 4.95
N ARG A 29 -4.74 -3.16 5.83
CA ARG A 29 -4.86 -3.11 7.29
C ARG A 29 -3.66 -2.40 7.88
N ILE A 30 -3.91 -1.33 8.62
CA ILE A 30 -2.88 -0.54 9.29
C ILE A 30 -3.08 -0.73 10.78
N THR A 31 -2.05 -1.19 11.48
CA THR A 31 -2.09 -1.44 12.92
C THR A 31 -1.06 -0.55 13.62
N ASN A 32 -1.49 0.09 14.70
CA ASN A 32 -0.57 0.80 15.59
C ASN A 32 0.01 -0.19 16.61
N THR A 33 1.27 -0.58 16.42
CA THR A 33 1.98 -1.49 17.34
C THR A 33 2.75 -0.74 18.42
N GLY A 34 2.75 0.59 18.39
CA GLY A 34 3.41 1.45 19.35
C GLY A 34 2.61 1.65 20.64
N PRO A 35 3.25 2.22 21.67
CA PRO A 35 2.60 2.49 22.96
C PRO A 35 1.80 3.80 22.99
N ALA A 36 1.91 4.65 21.97
CA ALA A 36 1.27 5.97 21.90
C ALA A 36 0.27 6.04 20.73
N PRO A 37 -0.80 6.84 20.83
CA PRO A 37 -1.69 7.08 19.71
C PRO A 37 -0.96 7.66 18.49
N LEU A 38 -1.33 7.17 17.31
CA LEU A 38 -0.95 7.77 16.05
C LEU A 38 -2.04 8.73 15.60
N SER A 39 -1.62 9.84 15.00
CA SER A 39 -2.46 10.92 14.50
C SER A 39 -2.08 11.27 13.07
N GLN A 40 -2.95 12.00 12.38
CA GLN A 40 -2.71 12.45 11.00
C GLN A 40 -2.33 11.30 10.06
N LEU A 41 -2.98 10.14 10.24
CA LEU A 41 -2.67 8.95 9.47
C LEU A 41 -3.16 9.14 8.03
N GLU A 42 -2.26 9.15 7.05
CA GLU A 42 -2.58 9.22 5.63
C GLU A 42 -2.21 7.89 4.96
N LEU A 43 -3.21 7.25 4.35
CA LEU A 43 -3.05 6.07 3.51
C LEU A 43 -3.19 6.53 2.06
N ARG A 44 -2.26 6.15 1.18
CA ARG A 44 -2.29 6.54 -0.23
C ARG A 44 -1.75 5.45 -1.14
N LEU A 45 -2.50 5.12 -2.19
CA LEU A 45 -2.00 4.29 -3.28
C LEU A 45 -1.05 5.06 -4.18
N LEU A 46 0.03 4.40 -4.58
CA LEU A 46 1.02 4.87 -5.53
C LEU A 46 0.96 3.97 -6.77
N TYR A 47 0.67 4.58 -7.91
CA TYR A 47 0.47 3.90 -9.19
C TYR A 47 0.71 4.88 -10.34
N ASP A 48 0.88 4.37 -11.56
CA ASP A 48 0.91 5.21 -12.76
C ASP A 48 -0.50 5.68 -13.14
N HIS A 49 -0.75 7.00 -13.04
CA HIS A 49 -2.04 7.60 -13.38
C HIS A 49 -2.36 7.58 -14.88
N GLY A 50 -1.35 7.36 -15.74
CA GLY A 50 -1.51 7.14 -17.17
C GLY A 50 -2.11 5.76 -17.49
N GLU A 51 -1.79 4.76 -16.67
CA GLU A 51 -2.21 3.38 -16.87
C GLU A 51 -3.46 3.02 -16.04
N LEU A 52 -3.51 3.51 -14.80
CA LEU A 52 -4.58 3.23 -13.84
C LEU A 52 -5.30 4.52 -13.44
N ARG A 53 -6.54 4.38 -13.00
CA ARG A 53 -7.31 5.47 -12.38
C ARG A 53 -8.01 4.97 -11.12
N PRO A 54 -8.22 5.83 -10.12
CA PRO A 54 -8.97 5.43 -8.94
C PRO A 54 -10.46 5.35 -9.27
N HIS A 55 -11.11 4.34 -8.71
CA HIS A 55 -12.56 4.23 -8.67
C HIS A 55 -13.04 4.58 -7.27
N GLY A 56 -13.16 5.88 -7.00
CA GLY A 56 -13.41 6.41 -5.66
C GLY A 56 -12.14 7.06 -5.10
N LEU A 57 -11.81 6.73 -3.86
CA LEU A 57 -10.64 7.27 -3.16
C LEU A 57 -9.40 6.43 -3.44
N ASP A 58 -8.27 7.10 -3.66
CA ASP A 58 -6.92 6.52 -3.60
C ASP A 58 -6.11 7.04 -2.42
N ARG A 59 -6.73 7.89 -1.60
CA ARG A 59 -6.16 8.49 -0.41
C ARG A 59 -7.22 8.62 0.67
N VAL A 60 -6.88 8.18 1.87
CA VAL A 60 -7.74 8.25 3.06
C VAL A 60 -6.94 8.85 4.21
N ALA A 61 -7.58 9.76 4.94
CA ALA A 61 -7.04 10.32 6.16
C ALA A 61 -7.82 9.77 7.35
N VAL A 62 -7.11 9.20 8.32
CA VAL A 62 -7.68 8.71 9.58
C VAL A 62 -7.19 9.63 10.70
N SER A 63 -8.13 10.13 11.50
CA SER A 63 -7.84 11.16 12.50
C SER A 63 -6.86 10.67 13.56
N GLN A 64 -7.10 9.45 14.05
CA GLN A 64 -6.28 8.82 15.07
C GLN A 64 -6.37 7.29 14.99
N LEU A 65 -5.32 6.61 15.45
CA LEU A 65 -5.27 5.16 15.64
C LEU A 65 -4.62 4.84 16.98
N LEU A 66 -5.38 4.28 17.92
CA LEU A 66 -4.91 4.03 19.28
C LEU A 66 -3.92 2.85 19.34
N PRO A 67 -3.10 2.74 20.40
CA PRO A 67 -2.23 1.59 20.61
C PRO A 67 -2.98 0.26 20.54
N GLY A 68 -2.52 -0.65 19.68
CA GLY A 68 -3.12 -1.97 19.47
C GLY A 68 -4.30 -2.00 18.50
N ASP A 69 -4.84 -0.85 18.09
CA ASP A 69 -5.95 -0.79 17.15
C ASP A 69 -5.49 -0.99 15.70
N SER A 70 -6.43 -1.46 14.88
CA SER A 70 -6.28 -1.58 13.43
C SER A 70 -7.33 -0.76 12.70
N HIS A 71 -6.94 -0.18 11.56
CA HIS A 71 -7.83 0.41 10.57
C HIS A 71 -7.77 -0.44 9.29
N ASP A 72 -8.93 -0.92 8.84
CA ASP A 72 -9.08 -1.64 7.57
C ASP A 72 -9.67 -0.69 6.52
N GLU A 73 -9.18 -0.77 5.28
CA GLU A 73 -9.63 0.07 4.18
C GLU A 73 -9.60 -0.69 2.85
N GLU A 74 -10.48 -0.30 1.93
CA GLU A 74 -10.54 -0.84 0.57
C GLU A 74 -10.45 0.30 -0.45
N MET A 75 -9.51 0.18 -1.38
CA MET A 75 -9.36 1.14 -2.48
C MET A 75 -9.39 0.43 -3.82
N TRP A 76 -10.01 1.06 -4.80
CA TRP A 76 -10.23 0.46 -6.11
C TRP A 76 -9.47 1.22 -7.19
N LEU A 77 -8.77 0.48 -8.06
CA LEU A 77 -8.16 1.00 -9.27
C LEU A 77 -8.76 0.35 -10.51
N GLU A 78 -8.94 1.14 -11.55
CA GLU A 78 -9.40 0.72 -12.87
C GLU A 78 -8.29 0.91 -13.90
N PRO A 79 -7.97 -0.12 -14.71
CA PRO A 79 -7.15 0.04 -15.90
C PRO A 79 -7.81 0.98 -16.91
N ARG A 80 -7.02 1.90 -17.48
CA ARG A 80 -7.47 2.79 -18.56
C ARG A 80 -7.37 2.14 -19.94
N HIS A 81 -6.41 1.25 -20.10
CA HIS A 81 -6.11 0.50 -21.32
C HIS A 81 -5.45 -0.84 -20.93
N GLU A 82 -4.85 -1.55 -21.88
CA GLU A 82 -3.98 -2.69 -21.56
C GLU A 82 -2.76 -2.20 -20.79
N VAL A 83 -2.50 -2.81 -19.64
CA VAL A 83 -1.43 -2.44 -18.72
C VAL A 83 -0.47 -3.61 -18.62
N GLN A 84 0.83 -3.34 -18.65
CA GLN A 84 1.84 -4.38 -18.50
C GLN A 84 2.85 -3.96 -17.45
N ASP A 85 3.00 -4.82 -16.44
CA ASP A 85 4.03 -4.73 -15.41
C ASP A 85 4.04 -3.37 -14.67
N ALA A 86 2.84 -2.81 -14.45
CA ALA A 86 2.65 -1.54 -13.75
C ALA A 86 2.95 -1.69 -12.27
N PRO A 87 3.87 -0.88 -11.69
CA PRO A 87 4.16 -0.94 -10.28
C PRO A 87 2.99 -0.40 -9.46
N LEU A 88 2.69 -1.11 -8.37
CA LEU A 88 1.69 -0.69 -7.38
C LEU A 88 2.31 -0.72 -5.99
N ALA A 89 2.10 0.35 -5.22
CA ALA A 89 2.55 0.44 -3.84
C ALA A 89 1.52 1.15 -2.96
N LEU A 90 1.61 0.90 -1.65
CA LEU A 90 0.87 1.61 -0.61
C LEU A 90 1.85 2.45 0.20
N ARG A 91 1.51 3.71 0.43
CA ARG A 91 2.21 4.59 1.36
C ARG A 91 1.31 4.90 2.53
N VAL A 92 1.83 4.70 3.75
CA VAL A 92 1.17 5.06 5.00
C VAL A 92 2.07 5.99 5.77
N ARG A 93 1.56 7.17 6.13
CA ARG A 93 2.25 8.15 6.97
C ARG A 93 1.45 8.37 8.24
N ALA A 94 2.14 8.51 9.37
CA ALA A 94 1.54 8.87 10.64
C ALA A 94 2.45 9.82 11.41
N SER A 95 1.87 10.52 12.38
CA SER A 95 2.61 11.29 13.37
C SER A 95 2.16 10.89 14.77
N ASP A 96 3.09 10.73 15.71
CA ASP A 96 2.73 10.58 17.12
C ASP A 96 2.32 11.93 17.75
N SER A 97 1.86 11.89 19.01
CA SER A 97 1.48 13.09 19.76
C SER A 97 2.65 14.04 20.07
N ALA A 98 3.89 13.57 19.96
CA ALA A 98 5.10 14.38 20.13
C ALA A 98 5.54 15.04 18.81
N GLY A 99 4.89 14.71 17.69
CA GLY A 99 5.19 15.22 16.35
C GLY A 99 6.23 14.43 15.59
N ALA A 100 6.69 13.28 16.09
CA ALA A 100 7.55 12.38 15.34
C ALA A 100 6.73 11.66 14.27
N SER A 101 7.23 11.64 13.03
CA SER A 101 6.54 11.00 11.90
C SER A 101 7.15 9.65 11.54
N ALA A 102 6.30 8.69 11.19
CA ALA A 102 6.66 7.41 10.61
C ALA A 102 6.05 7.29 9.22
N GLU A 103 6.80 6.77 8.26
CA GLU A 103 6.34 6.54 6.89
C GLU A 103 6.70 5.12 6.45
N CYS A 104 5.68 4.31 6.23
CA CYS A 104 5.85 2.97 5.67
C CYS A 104 5.44 2.99 4.19
N ARG A 105 6.34 2.53 3.32
CA ARG A 105 6.02 2.25 1.92
C ARG A 105 6.08 0.74 1.69
N LEU A 106 4.95 0.18 1.27
CA LEU A 106 4.77 -1.24 1.00
C LEU A 106 4.58 -1.46 -0.50
N GLU A 107 5.55 -2.11 -1.14
CA GLU A 107 5.45 -2.51 -2.55
C GLU A 107 4.48 -3.69 -2.68
N LEU A 108 3.48 -3.57 -3.55
CA LEU A 108 2.46 -4.61 -3.80
C LEU A 108 2.74 -5.42 -5.07
N GLY A 109 3.88 -5.15 -5.71
CA GLY A 109 4.34 -5.83 -6.90
C GLY A 109 3.91 -5.15 -8.20
N LEU A 110 4.00 -5.93 -9.27
CA LEU A 110 3.69 -5.50 -10.63
C LEU A 110 2.32 -6.02 -11.04
N PHE A 111 1.55 -5.20 -11.74
CA PHE A 111 0.23 -5.49 -12.23
C PHE A 111 0.15 -5.44 -13.76
N SER A 112 -0.53 -6.42 -14.34
CA SER A 112 -0.77 -6.47 -15.78
C SER A 112 -2.24 -6.79 -16.08
N TYR A 113 -2.81 -6.12 -17.07
CA TYR A 113 -4.19 -6.24 -17.52
C TYR A 113 -4.27 -6.21 -19.05
N TYR A 114 -4.98 -7.17 -19.64
CA TYR A 114 -5.12 -7.30 -21.10
C TYR A 114 -6.60 -7.35 -21.47
N LEU A 115 -6.99 -6.60 -22.50
CA LEU A 115 -8.39 -6.43 -22.91
C LEU A 115 -8.89 -7.60 -23.77
N HIS A 116 -8.01 -8.52 -24.19
CA HIS A 116 -8.37 -9.64 -25.04
C HIS A 116 -7.89 -11.01 -24.52
N GLY A 117 -8.83 -11.83 -24.04
CA GLY A 117 -8.92 -13.23 -24.45
C GLY A 117 -8.24 -14.35 -23.63
N ARG A 118 -7.52 -14.09 -22.53
CA ARG A 118 -7.13 -15.18 -21.59
C ARG A 118 -7.09 -14.68 -20.13
N PRO A 119 -7.55 -15.49 -19.15
CA PRO A 119 -7.44 -15.16 -17.73
C PRO A 119 -5.95 -15.11 -17.34
N TYR A 120 -5.54 -13.99 -16.74
CA TYR A 120 -4.18 -13.78 -16.29
C TYR A 120 -3.84 -14.62 -15.04
N SER A 121 -2.61 -15.13 -15.00
CA SER A 121 -2.07 -15.99 -13.96
C SER A 121 -1.21 -15.21 -12.96
N GLY A 122 -1.83 -14.68 -11.89
CA GLY A 122 -1.19 -14.32 -10.60
C GLY A 122 -0.01 -13.34 -10.62
N PRO A 123 0.45 -12.88 -9.44
CA PRO A 123 1.63 -12.02 -9.34
C PRO A 123 2.88 -12.78 -9.79
N VAL A 124 3.60 -12.24 -10.77
CA VAL A 124 4.97 -12.67 -11.05
C VAL A 124 5.82 -12.19 -9.88
N ARG A 125 6.30 -13.12 -9.05
CA ARG A 125 7.34 -12.87 -8.03
C ARG A 125 8.61 -12.38 -8.74
N GLY A 126 8.69 -11.08 -8.98
CA GLY A 126 9.89 -10.38 -9.39
C GLY A 126 10.63 -9.89 -8.15
N ALA A 127 11.68 -10.61 -7.78
CA ALA A 127 12.69 -10.31 -6.76
C ALA A 127 12.67 -8.87 -6.20
N LEU A 128 11.98 -8.65 -5.08
CA LEU A 128 12.24 -7.47 -4.25
C LEU A 128 13.53 -7.72 -3.47
N ARG A 129 14.64 -7.30 -4.08
CA ARG A 129 15.88 -7.07 -3.36
C ARG A 129 15.57 -5.91 -2.42
N VAL A 130 15.37 -6.22 -1.14
CA VAL A 130 15.32 -5.22 -0.07
C VAL A 130 16.72 -4.62 0.02
N GLU A 131 17.00 -3.60 -0.79
CA GLU A 131 18.13 -2.73 -0.51
C GLU A 131 17.75 -1.91 0.72
N ARG A 132 18.15 -2.43 1.88
CA ARG A 132 18.23 -1.65 3.11
C ARG A 132 18.94 -0.36 2.76
N ALA A 133 18.22 0.75 2.79
CA ALA A 133 18.85 2.04 2.93
C ALA A 133 19.65 1.98 4.25
N LEU A 134 20.95 1.73 4.14
CA LEU A 134 21.87 1.98 5.23
C LEU A 134 21.76 3.47 5.51
N SER A 135 21.01 3.79 6.56
CA SER A 135 21.05 5.08 7.21
C SER A 135 22.52 5.41 7.45
N ARG A 136 23.00 6.42 6.73
CA ARG A 136 24.17 7.17 7.15
C ARG A 136 23.79 7.80 8.49
N ASP A 137 24.47 7.41 9.56
CA ASP A 137 25.16 8.36 10.42
C ASP A 137 26.07 7.71 11.47
N ALA A 138 27.11 8.48 11.80
CA ALA A 138 28.02 8.42 12.96
C ALA A 138 29.15 7.36 12.98
N HIS A 139 30.37 7.78 12.62
CA HIS A 139 31.28 8.43 13.59
C HIS A 139 32.36 9.28 12.92
#